data_AF-G4RCS0-F1
#
_entry.id   AF-G4RCS0-F1
#
_cell.length_a   1.000
_cell.length_b   1.000
_cell.length_c   1.000
_cell.angle_alpha   90.00
_cell.angle_beta   90.00
_cell.angle_gamma   90.00
#
_symmetry.space_group_name_H-M   'P 1'
#
loop_
_entity.id
_entity.type
_entity.pdbx_description
1 polymer ?
#
loop_
_entity_poly.entity_id
_entity_poly.type
_entity_poly.pdbx_seq_one_letter_code
_entity_poly.pdbx_strand_id
1 'polypeptide(L)' 'MTSGVTSAFLALVSQDRALTLRFIEATKDKHSDEAINAIARFAREVGFDLSFEDIRSIADAPHLHR' A
#
# COMPACT_ATOMS: atom_id res chain seq x y z
N MET A 1 -2.16 8.95 -15.22
CA MET A 1 -3.52 8.41 -15.03
C MET A 1 -3.40 7.17 -14.16
N THR A 2 -3.26 7.35 -12.84
CA THR A 2 -2.93 6.29 -11.86
C THR A 2 -4.02 6.10 -10.79
N SER A 3 -5.09 6.89 -10.84
CA SER A 3 -6.06 6.97 -9.74
C SER A 3 -7.03 5.79 -9.58
N GLY A 4 -7.19 4.91 -10.57
CA GLY A 4 -8.18 3.82 -10.48
C GLY A 4 -7.73 2.64 -9.60
N VAL A 5 -6.52 2.14 -9.86
CA VAL A 5 -6.01 0.91 -9.23
C VAL A 5 -5.59 1.16 -7.79
N THR A 6 -4.94 2.31 -7.52
CA THR A 6 -4.57 2.73 -6.16
C THR A 6 -5.79 2.85 -5.24
N SER A 7 -6.87 3.48 -5.70
CA SER A 7 -8.09 3.61 -4.90
C SER A 7 -8.77 2.26 -4.66
N ALA A 8 -8.79 1.37 -5.65
CA ALA A 8 -9.35 0.02 -5.49
C ALA A 8 -8.54 -0.84 -4.51
N PHE A 9 -7.20 -0.73 -4.54
CA PHE A 9 -6.32 -1.41 -3.59
C PHE A 9 -6.59 -0.93 -2.17
N LEU A 10 -6.58 0.39 -1.93
CA LEU A 10 -6.83 0.94 -0.60
C LEU A 10 -8.25 0.63 -0.10
N ALA A 11 -9.24 0.64 -1.00
CA ALA A 11 -10.60 0.24 -0.66
C ALA A 11 -10.67 -1.21 -0.19
N LEU A 12 -10.03 -2.15 -0.89
CA LEU A 12 -9.95 -3.56 -0.47
C LEU A 12 -9.28 -3.68 0.90
N VAL A 13 -8.12 -3.06 1.08
CA VAL A 13 -7.36 -3.11 2.34
C VAL A 13 -8.19 -2.55 3.50
N SER A 14 -8.93 -1.45 3.28
CA SER A 14 -9.76 -0.80 4.30
C SER A 14 -11.06 -1.53 4.65
N GLN A 15 -11.56 -2.38 3.76
CA GLN A 15 -12.80 -3.14 3.98
C GLN A 15 -12.59 -4.35 4.90
N ASP A 16 -11.36 -4.86 4.99
CA ASP A 16 -11.02 -6.02 5.81
C ASP A 16 -10.03 -5.62 6.91
N ARG A 17 -10.48 -5.78 8.17
CA ARG A 17 -9.68 -5.43 9.35
C ARG A 17 -8.38 -6.24 9.44
N ALA A 18 -8.40 -7.51 9.05
CA ALA A 18 -7.21 -8.35 9.05
C ALA A 18 -6.23 -7.93 7.96
N LEU A 19 -6.71 -7.56 6.76
CA LEU A 19 -5.86 -6.99 5.72
C LEU A 19 -5.29 -5.63 6.11
N THR A 20 -6.09 -4.76 6.75
CA THR A 20 -5.61 -3.48 7.27
C THR A 20 -4.47 -3.67 8.26
N LEU A 21 -4.62 -4.58 9.24
CA LEU A 21 -3.57 -4.87 10.22
C LEU A 21 -2.30 -5.41 9.56
N ARG A 22 -2.45 -6.37 8.64
CA ARG A 22 -1.31 -6.94 7.90
C ARG A 22 -0.62 -5.90 7.03
N PHE A 23 -1.37 -4.98 6.42
CA PHE A 23 -0.81 -3.90 5.63
C PHE A 23 0.01 -2.95 6.52
N ILE A 24 -0.55 -2.53 7.66
CA ILE A 24 0.15 -1.68 8.63
C ILE A 24 1.42 -2.39 9.11
N GLU A 25 1.35 -3.65 9.54
CA GLU A 25 2.53 -4.42 9.96
C GLU A 25 3.55 -4.57 8.83
N ALA A 26 3.10 -4.78 7.59
CA ALA A 26 3.97 -4.87 6.44
C ALA A 26 4.67 -3.54 6.14
N THR A 27 4.09 -2.39 6.49
CA THR A 27 4.70 -1.07 6.26
C THR A 27 5.33 -0.45 7.50
N LYS A 28 5.10 -1.02 8.68
CA LYS A 28 5.57 -0.51 9.98
C LYS A 28 7.09 -0.53 10.04
N ASP A 29 7.67 0.54 10.59
CA ASP A 29 9.13 0.70 10.80
C ASP A 29 9.97 0.65 9.51
N LYS A 30 9.34 0.70 8.33
CA LYS A 30 10.03 0.74 7.03
C LYS A 30 10.12 2.15 6.51
N HIS A 31 11.29 2.52 6.01
CA HIS A 31 11.55 3.84 5.46
C HIS A 31 11.81 3.77 3.96
N SER A 32 11.33 4.78 3.22
CA SER A 32 11.58 5.01 1.80
C SER A 32 11.46 3.73 0.94
N ASP A 33 12.57 3.19 0.45
CA ASP A 33 12.58 2.05 -0.48
C ASP A 33 12.06 0.74 0.14
N GLU A 34 12.21 0.55 1.46
CA GLU A 34 11.69 -0.63 2.13
C GLU A 34 10.16 -0.61 2.21
N ALA A 35 9.56 0.58 2.40
CA ALA A 35 8.12 0.75 2.39
C ALA A 35 7.55 0.52 0.99
N ILE A 36 8.21 1.05 -0.05
CA ILE A 36 7.83 0.84 -1.45
C ILE A 36 7.83 -0.66 -1.79
N ASN A 37 8.91 -1.37 -1.47
CA ASN A 37 8.99 -2.81 -1.74
C ASN A 37 7.96 -3.61 -0.94
N ALA A 38 7.67 -3.21 0.30
CA ALA A 38 6.65 -3.87 1.11
C ALA A 38 5.24 -3.68 0.55
N ILE A 39 4.87 -2.45 0.15
CA ILE A 39 3.58 -2.15 -0.48
C ILE A 39 3.45 -2.89 -1.81
N ALA A 40 4.50 -2.90 -2.64
CA ALA A 40 4.52 -3.62 -3.91
C ALA A 40 4.28 -5.12 -3.73
N ARG A 41 4.98 -5.73 -2.74
CA ARG A 41 4.84 -7.14 -2.43
C ARG A 41 3.44 -7.45 -1.92
N PHE A 42 2.94 -6.65 -0.97
CA PHE A 42 1.62 -6.84 -0.40
C PHE A 42 0.53 -6.71 -1.46
N ALA A 43 0.62 -5.71 -2.35
CA ALA A 43 -0.32 -5.53 -3.45
C ALA A 43 -0.39 -6.76 -4.35
N ARG A 44 0.77 -7.34 -4.71
CA ARG A 44 0.82 -8.57 -5.50
C ARG A 44 0.22 -9.77 -4.77
N GLU A 45 0.41 -9.88 -3.45
CA GLU A 45 -0.19 -10.96 -2.65
C GLU A 45 -1.73 -10.89 -2.64
N VAL A 46 -2.31 -9.69 -2.73
CA VAL A 46 -3.76 -9.49 -2.79
C VAL A 46 -4.32 -9.38 -4.22
N GLY A 47 -3.48 -9.62 -5.24
CA GLY A 47 -3.89 -9.68 -6.65
C GLY A 47 -3.90 -8.32 -7.38
N PHE A 48 -3.22 -7.31 -6.84
CA PHE A 48 -3.04 -6.00 -7.48
C PHE A 48 -1.63 -5.88 -8.06
N ASP A 49 -1.53 -5.42 -9.30
CA ASP A 49 -0.25 -4.99 -9.89
C ASP A 49 -0.22 -3.46 -9.90
N LEU A 50 0.41 -2.90 -8.88
CA LEU A 50 0.58 -1.45 -8.72
C LEU A 50 1.84 -0.99 -9.46
N SER A 51 1.75 0.14 -10.16
CA SER A 51 2.93 0.77 -10.73
C SER A 51 3.79 1.41 -9.64
N PHE A 52 5.06 1.70 -9.96
CA PHE A 52 5.93 2.43 -9.04
C PHE A 52 5.36 3.79 -8.63
N GLU A 53 4.68 4.51 -9.55
CA GLU A 53 4.00 5.77 -9.25
C GLU A 53 2.85 5.59 -8.25
N ASP A 54 2.05 4.53 -8.40
CA ASP A 54 0.96 4.19 -7.48
C ASP A 54 1.48 3.93 -6.07
N ILE A 55 2.52 3.10 -5.96
CA ILE A 55 3.15 2.74 -4.70
C ILE A 55 3.77 3.97 -4.03
N ARG A 56 4.45 4.82 -4.81
CA ARG A 56 5.03 6.06 -4.28
C ARG A 56 3.94 7.00 -3.76
N SER A 57 2.81 7.09 -4.45
CA SER A 57 1.67 7.89 -3.99
C SER A 57 1.05 7.35 -2.70
N ILE A 58 1.09 6.03 -2.47
CA ILE A 58 0.63 5.41 -1.21
C ILE A 58 1.64 5.67 -0.10
N ALA A 59 2.93 5.48 -0.36
CA ALA A 59 4.00 5.65 0.63
C ALA A 59 4.16 7.11 1.09
N ASP A 60 3.98 8.08 0.19
CA ASP A 60 4.06 9.51 0.47
C ASP A 60 2.78 10.06 1.13
N ALA A 61 1.72 9.24 1.23
CA ALA A 61 0.45 9.67 1.79
C ALA A 61 0.60 10.03 3.28
N PRO A 62 0.16 11.23 3.71
CA PRO A 62 0.44 11.78 5.05
C PRO A 62 -0.21 10.99 6.21
N HIS A 63 -1.01 9.98 5.91
CA HIS A 63 -1.71 9.14 6.89
C HIS A 63 -0.81 8.03 7.46
N LEU A 64 0.30 7.69 6.80
CA LEU A 64 1.23 6.63 7.21
C LEU A 64 2.35 7.13 8.16
N HIS A 65 2.50 8.44 8.31
CA HIS A 65 3.59 9.07 9.09
C HIS A 65 3.17 9.56 10.49
N ARG A 66 2.00 9.17 11.00
CA ARG A 66 1.44 9.67 12.26
C ARG A 66 1.26 8.61 13.33
#